data_AF-A0A9P9PMM7-F1
#
_entry.id   AF-A0A9P9PMM7-F1
#
_cell.length_a   1.000
_cell.length_b   1.000
_cell.length_c   1.000
_cell.angle_alpha   90.00
_cell.angle_beta   90.00
_cell.angle_gamma   90.00
#
_symmetry.space_group_name_H-M   'P 1'
#
loop_
_entity.id
_entity.type
_entity.pdbx_description
1 polymer ?
#
loop_
_entity_poly.entity_id
_entity_poly.type
_entity_poly.pdbx_seq_one_letter_code
_entity_poly.pdbx_strand_id
1 'polypeptide(L)'
;MAESVIVPLYVYPSMGAWDPIFNMASSYPQVHFTAIVNVHNGPGDGALPNPEYAYAIETLNSFDNIRTVGYVATTWCTRDLTSVLDDIAAYSFWGEYRDSLAIDGIFVDETPTQYSLEAVTYLETIAQTIHESDGLKEGYIGRVTF
;
A
#
# COMPACT_ATOMS: atom_id res chain seq x y z
N MET A 1 -1.62 -21.34 11.85
CA MET A 1 -1.27 -20.21 10.97
C MET A 1 -2.48 -19.32 10.90
N ALA A 2 -2.36 -18.02 11.14
CA ALA A 2 -3.48 -17.12 10.93
C ALA A 2 -3.77 -17.06 9.42
N GLU A 3 -5.04 -17.12 9.04
CA GLU A 3 -5.45 -17.03 7.64
C GLU A 3 -5.33 -15.57 7.19
N SER A 4 -4.72 -15.35 6.02
CA SER A 4 -4.50 -14.03 5.44
C SER A 4 -5.16 -13.94 4.07
N VAL A 5 -5.86 -12.83 3.83
CA VAL A 5 -6.53 -12.52 2.56
C VAL A 5 -5.86 -11.29 1.95
N ILE A 6 -5.39 -11.42 0.72
CA ILE A 6 -4.92 -10.27 -0.07
C ILE A 6 -6.06 -9.76 -0.94
N VAL A 7 -6.27 -8.44 -0.94
CA VAL A 7 -7.34 -7.78 -1.69
C VAL A 7 -6.71 -6.72 -2.59
N PRO A 8 -6.58 -6.96 -3.90
CA PRO A 8 -6.24 -5.92 -4.87
C PRO A 8 -7.43 -4.97 -4.99
N LEU A 9 -7.48 -3.94 -4.13
CA LEU A 9 -8.63 -3.07 -3.94
C LEU A 9 -8.65 -1.95 -4.99
N TYR A 10 -8.62 -2.35 -6.26
CA TYR A 10 -8.55 -1.46 -7.42
C TYR A 10 -9.94 -0.98 -7.87
N VAL A 11 -10.81 -0.78 -6.89
CA VAL A 11 -12.16 -0.27 -7.06
C VAL A 11 -12.15 1.17 -6.57
N TYR A 12 -12.62 2.11 -7.38
CA TYR A 12 -12.73 3.50 -6.93
C TYR A 12 -13.67 3.59 -5.69
N PRO A 13 -13.26 4.25 -4.60
CA PRO A 13 -14.00 4.27 -3.33
C PRO A 13 -15.17 5.25 -3.33
N SER A 14 -16.04 5.15 -4.34
CA SER A 14 -17.36 5.77 -4.28
C SER A 14 -18.13 5.26 -3.06
N MET A 15 -19.11 6.04 -2.59
CA MET A 15 -19.90 5.71 -1.39
C MET A 15 -20.42 4.27 -1.45
N GLY A 16 -20.04 3.45 -0.45
CA GLY A 16 -20.43 2.05 -0.33
C GLY A 16 -19.58 1.04 -1.09
N ALA A 17 -18.68 1.47 -1.99
CA ALA A 17 -17.89 0.55 -2.82
C ALA A 17 -16.90 -0.30 -2.01
N TRP A 18 -16.38 0.23 -0.90
CA TRP A 18 -15.45 -0.47 -0.01
C TRP A 18 -16.13 -1.07 1.24
N ASP A 19 -17.46 -0.91 1.40
CA ASP A 19 -18.21 -1.53 2.49
C ASP A 19 -18.00 -3.05 2.59
N PRO A 20 -17.88 -3.82 1.48
CA PRO A 20 -17.62 -5.25 1.59
C PRO A 20 -16.36 -5.59 2.38
N ILE A 21 -15.24 -4.87 2.21
CA ILE A 21 -14.01 -5.15 2.97
C ILE A 21 -14.14 -4.71 4.42
N PHE A 22 -14.81 -3.59 4.70
CA PHE A 22 -15.09 -3.15 6.08
C PHE A 22 -15.96 -4.17 6.83
N ASN A 23 -17.00 -4.69 6.16
CA ASN A 23 -17.89 -5.71 6.70
C ASN A 23 -17.17 -7.03 6.94
N MET A 24 -16.29 -7.45 6.02
CA MET A 24 -15.47 -8.65 6.21
C MET A 24 -14.51 -8.50 7.39
N ALA A 25 -13.78 -7.39 7.48
CA ALA A 25 -12.86 -7.13 8.59
C ALA A 25 -13.58 -7.15 9.94
N SER A 26 -14.76 -6.53 10.02
CA SER A 26 -15.60 -6.53 11.22
C SER A 26 -16.14 -7.93 11.58
N SER A 27 -16.57 -8.70 10.58
CA SER A 27 -17.20 -10.01 10.79
C SER A 27 -16.20 -11.11 11.11
N TYR A 28 -14.94 -10.95 10.67
CA TYR A 28 -13.87 -11.93 10.79
C TYR A 28 -12.63 -11.31 11.47
N PRO A 29 -12.69 -10.95 12.76
CA PRO A 29 -11.61 -10.26 13.45
C PRO A 29 -10.32 -11.09 13.58
N GLN A 30 -10.39 -12.40 13.37
CA GLN A 30 -9.23 -13.31 13.39
C GLN A 30 -8.59 -13.51 12.00
N VAL A 31 -9.22 -13.00 10.94
CA VAL A 31 -8.67 -13.03 9.58
C VAL A 31 -7.95 -11.71 9.36
N HIS A 32 -6.72 -11.78 8.85
CA HIS A 32 -5.96 -10.59 8.49
C HIS A 32 -6.14 -10.28 7.00
N PHE A 33 -6.35 -9.01 6.69
CA PHE A 33 -6.51 -8.53 5.32
C PHE A 33 -5.33 -7.66 4.92
N THR A 34 -4.76 -7.88 3.74
CA THR A 34 -3.82 -6.94 3.11
C THR A 34 -4.53 -6.28 1.93
N ALA A 35 -4.92 -5.02 2.10
CA ALA A 35 -5.58 -4.23 1.07
C ALA A 35 -4.55 -3.45 0.25
N ILE A 36 -4.49 -3.71 -1.05
CA ILE A 36 -3.62 -2.98 -1.98
C ILE A 36 -4.39 -1.78 -2.50
N VAL A 37 -3.95 -0.58 -2.12
CA VAL A 37 -4.52 0.70 -2.53
C VAL A 37 -3.83 1.16 -3.81
N ASN A 38 -4.62 1.45 -4.84
CA ASN A 38 -4.13 1.94 -6.13
C ASN A 38 -5.01 3.11 -6.59
N VAL A 39 -4.53 4.35 -6.42
CA VAL A 39 -5.30 5.55 -6.78
C VAL A 39 -5.35 5.71 -8.30
N HIS A 40 -4.19 5.63 -8.95
CA HIS A 40 -4.06 5.74 -10.41
C HIS A 40 -2.73 5.14 -10.90
N ASN A 41 -2.63 3.80 -10.87
CA ASN A 41 -1.39 3.04 -11.12
C ASN A 41 -0.22 3.50 -10.23
N GLY A 42 -0.54 3.86 -8.98
CA GLY A 42 0.34 4.61 -8.10
C GLY A 42 -0.46 5.46 -7.10
N PRO A 43 0.20 6.40 -6.40
CA PRO A 43 -0.44 7.33 -5.46
C PRO A 43 -1.31 8.39 -6.16
N GLY A 44 -1.20 8.51 -7.49
CA GLY A 44 -1.87 9.54 -8.29
C GLY A 44 -1.01 10.79 -8.44
N ASP A 45 -1.54 11.78 -9.19
CA ASP A 45 -0.75 12.95 -9.61
C ASP A 45 -0.61 14.04 -8.52
N GLY A 46 -1.39 13.93 -7.44
CA GLY A 46 -1.41 14.90 -6.34
C GLY A 46 -0.54 14.47 -5.16
N ALA A 47 -0.14 15.45 -4.34
CA ALA A 47 0.61 15.16 -3.10
C ALA A 47 -0.21 14.32 -2.09
N LEU A 48 -1.54 14.41 -2.15
CA LEU A 48 -2.48 13.67 -1.33
C LEU A 48 -3.52 13.01 -2.25
N PRO A 49 -4.12 11.89 -1.83
CA PRO A 49 -5.21 11.30 -2.59
C PRO A 49 -6.43 12.22 -2.56
N ASN A 50 -7.37 12.01 -3.48
CA ASN A 50 -8.62 12.75 -3.45
C ASN A 50 -9.42 12.45 -2.15
N PRO A 51 -10.43 13.28 -1.81
CA PRO A 51 -11.16 13.11 -0.55
C PRO A 51 -11.81 11.74 -0.37
N GLU A 52 -12.30 11.11 -1.44
CA GLU A 52 -12.92 9.79 -1.41
C GLU A 52 -11.91 8.69 -1.04
N TYR A 53 -10.73 8.69 -1.66
CA TYR A 53 -9.64 7.78 -1.28
C TYR A 53 -9.15 8.08 0.13
N ALA A 54 -8.96 9.35 0.49
CA ALA A 54 -8.51 9.72 1.83
C ALA A 54 -9.45 9.15 2.91
N TYR A 55 -10.76 9.40 2.79
CA TYR A 55 -11.75 8.89 3.74
C TYR A 55 -11.78 7.35 3.81
N ALA A 56 -11.70 6.68 2.66
CA ALA A 56 -11.76 5.23 2.60
C ALA A 56 -10.49 4.58 3.17
N ILE A 57 -9.31 5.15 2.93
CA ILE A 57 -8.03 4.72 3.51
C ILE A 57 -8.04 4.92 5.03
N GLU A 58 -8.51 6.07 5.52
CA GLU A 58 -8.66 6.31 6.96
C GLU A 58 -9.58 5.28 7.61
N THR A 59 -10.67 4.91 6.92
CA THR A 59 -11.59 3.88 7.39
C THR A 59 -10.92 2.50 7.41
N LEU A 60 -10.20 2.10 6.36
CA LEU A 60 -9.41 0.85 6.37
C LEU A 60 -8.43 0.81 7.54
N ASN A 61 -7.70 1.90 7.72
CA ASN A 61 -6.67 2.05 8.74
C ASN A 61 -7.22 2.09 10.19
N SER A 62 -8.54 2.20 10.36
CA SER A 62 -9.20 2.08 11.67
C SER A 62 -9.39 0.63 12.13
N PHE A 63 -9.21 -0.35 11.24
CA PHE A 63 -9.32 -1.77 11.56
C PHE A 63 -7.96 -2.38 11.94
N ASP A 64 -7.87 -3.00 13.11
CA ASP A 64 -6.63 -3.65 13.57
C ASP A 64 -6.23 -4.87 12.71
N ASN A 65 -7.20 -5.52 12.06
CA ASN A 65 -6.96 -6.68 11.20
C ASN A 65 -6.81 -6.33 9.71
N ILE A 66 -6.72 -5.04 9.36
CA ILE A 66 -6.39 -4.61 8.00
C ILE A 66 -4.98 -4.01 7.98
N ARG A 67 -4.20 -4.44 7.00
CA ARG A 67 -2.94 -3.84 6.59
C ARG A 67 -3.14 -3.17 5.24
N THR A 68 -2.81 -1.90 5.10
CA THR A 68 -2.87 -1.20 3.81
C THR A 68 -1.49 -1.13 3.16
N VAL A 69 -1.40 -1.38 1.86
CA VAL A 69 -0.16 -1.23 1.09
C VAL A 69 -0.41 -0.45 -0.19
N GLY A 70 0.52 0.42 -0.57
CA GLY A 70 0.43 1.27 -1.75
C GLY A 70 0.95 0.55 -2.98
N TYR A 71 0.20 0.58 -4.08
CA TYR A 71 0.61 0.00 -5.36
C TYR A 71 1.70 0.84 -6.02
N VAL A 72 2.78 0.21 -6.49
CA VAL A 72 3.83 0.83 -7.30
C VAL A 72 4.24 -0.13 -8.42
N ALA A 73 4.04 0.28 -9.69
CA ALA A 73 4.44 -0.50 -10.85
C ALA A 73 5.93 -0.32 -11.17
N THR A 74 6.62 -1.39 -11.56
CA THR A 74 8.04 -1.36 -11.99
C THR A 74 8.25 -1.68 -13.47
N THR A 75 7.23 -2.16 -14.17
CA THR A 75 7.28 -2.54 -15.59
C THR A 75 8.46 -3.47 -15.88
N TRP A 76 8.56 -4.58 -15.15
CA TRP A 76 9.66 -5.56 -15.24
C TRP A 76 11.04 -4.94 -15.03
N CYS A 77 11.15 -4.02 -14.07
CA CYS A 77 12.36 -3.23 -13.76
C CYS A 77 12.84 -2.33 -14.92
N THR A 78 11.93 -1.92 -15.82
CA THR A 78 12.25 -0.99 -16.91
C THR A 78 11.68 0.41 -16.72
N ARG A 79 10.77 0.61 -15.76
CA ARG A 79 10.32 1.95 -15.35
C ARG A 79 11.50 2.72 -14.76
N ASP A 80 11.59 4.00 -15.07
CA ASP A 80 12.62 4.88 -14.50
C ASP A 80 12.62 4.78 -12.96
N LEU A 81 13.80 4.49 -12.39
CA LEU A 81 13.92 4.22 -10.95
C LEU A 81 13.50 5.44 -10.13
N THR A 82 13.89 6.65 -10.56
CA THR A 82 13.50 7.89 -9.86
C THR A 82 11.99 8.01 -9.77
N SER A 83 11.29 7.72 -10.87
CA SER A 83 9.82 7.76 -10.90
C SER A 83 9.17 6.73 -9.95
N VAL A 84 9.80 5.57 -9.75
CA VAL A 84 9.35 4.57 -8.76
C VAL A 84 9.62 5.04 -7.34
N LEU A 85 10.78 5.65 -7.08
CA LEU A 85 11.09 6.21 -5.76
C LEU A 85 10.19 7.41 -5.42
N ASP A 86 9.81 8.21 -6.41
CA ASP A 86 8.87 9.33 -6.23
C ASP A 86 7.47 8.84 -5.82
N ASP A 87 6.98 7.73 -6.39
CA ASP A 87 5.71 7.12 -5.94
C ASP A 87 5.79 6.66 -4.48
N ILE A 88 6.91 6.03 -4.08
CA ILE A 88 7.14 5.58 -2.70
C ILE A 88 7.18 6.78 -1.75
N ALA A 89 7.88 7.84 -2.14
CA ALA A 89 7.97 9.08 -1.37
C ALA A 89 6.60 9.75 -1.21
N ALA A 90 5.75 9.75 -2.25
CA ALA A 90 4.41 10.29 -2.17
C ALA A 90 3.54 9.51 -1.16
N TYR A 91 3.63 8.17 -1.16
CA TYR A 91 2.94 7.37 -0.15
C TYR A 91 3.48 7.60 1.27
N SER A 92 4.80 7.73 1.45
CA SER A 92 5.41 8.11 2.74
C SER A 92 4.86 9.44 3.23
N PHE A 93 4.83 10.44 2.34
CA PHE A 93 4.32 11.76 2.65
C PHE A 93 2.87 11.75 3.16
N TRP A 94 2.02 10.82 2.71
CA TRP A 94 0.65 10.71 3.23
C TRP A 94 0.63 10.44 4.74
N GLY A 95 1.53 9.57 5.22
CA GLY A 95 1.65 9.24 6.64
C GLY A 95 2.29 10.37 7.44
N GLU A 96 3.30 11.05 6.89
CA GLU A 96 3.90 12.25 7.50
C GLU A 96 2.89 13.40 7.63
N TYR A 97 2.02 13.55 6.62
CA TYR A 97 0.96 14.55 6.63
C TYR A 97 -0.14 14.20 7.65
N ARG A 98 -0.54 12.93 7.71
CA ARG A 98 -1.58 12.45 8.62
C ARG A 98 -1.45 10.96 8.91
N ASP A 99 -1.28 10.63 10.19
CA ASP A 99 -1.12 9.24 10.65
C ASP A 99 -2.27 8.30 10.22
N SER A 100 -3.52 8.78 10.16
CA SER A 100 -4.67 7.99 9.71
C SER A 100 -4.64 7.65 8.21
N LEU A 101 -3.86 8.37 7.41
CA LEU A 101 -3.63 8.10 5.98
C LEU A 101 -2.38 7.24 5.71
N ALA A 102 -1.53 7.05 6.71
CA ALA A 102 -0.31 6.27 6.57
C ALA A 102 -0.63 4.84 6.13
N ILE A 103 0.02 4.41 5.05
CA ILE A 103 0.01 3.01 4.61
C ILE A 103 1.11 2.22 5.32
N ASP A 104 0.96 0.91 5.42
CA ASP A 104 1.88 0.02 6.15
C ASP A 104 2.96 -0.63 5.24
N GLY A 105 3.15 -0.12 4.02
CA GLY A 105 4.17 -0.57 3.07
C GLY A 105 3.76 -0.45 1.60
N ILE A 106 4.57 -1.05 0.72
CA ILE A 106 4.40 -0.96 -0.74
C ILE A 106 4.22 -2.35 -1.35
N PHE A 107 3.29 -2.46 -2.29
CA PHE A 107 3.14 -3.59 -3.21
C PHE A 107 3.85 -3.24 -4.53
N VAL A 108 5.01 -3.84 -4.74
CA VAL A 108 5.84 -3.65 -5.93
C VAL A 108 5.35 -4.58 -7.03
N ASP A 109 4.65 -4.04 -8.03
CA ASP A 109 4.04 -4.81 -9.11
C ASP A 109 4.94 -4.95 -10.34
N GLU A 110 4.61 -5.91 -11.19
CA GLU A 110 5.26 -6.20 -12.46
C GLU A 110 6.75 -6.56 -12.32
N THR A 111 7.17 -7.15 -11.19
CA THR A 111 8.56 -7.59 -11.00
C THR A 111 8.97 -8.66 -12.03
N PRO A 112 10.23 -8.72 -12.47
CA PRO A 112 10.68 -9.67 -13.48
C PRO A 112 10.65 -11.11 -12.96
N THR A 113 10.47 -12.07 -13.86
CA THR A 113 10.55 -13.51 -13.57
C THR A 113 11.92 -14.11 -13.84
N GLN A 114 12.77 -13.40 -14.60
CA GLN A 114 14.13 -13.80 -14.93
C GLN A 114 15.14 -13.03 -14.08
N TYR A 115 16.20 -13.72 -13.68
CA TYR A 115 17.30 -13.10 -12.96
C TYR A 115 18.15 -12.22 -13.87
N SER A 116 18.49 -11.02 -13.39
CA SER A 116 19.60 -10.21 -13.87
C SER A 116 20.18 -9.40 -12.71
N LEU A 117 21.45 -9.02 -12.80
CA LEU A 117 22.08 -8.22 -11.75
C LEU A 117 21.46 -6.81 -11.68
N GLU A 118 21.02 -6.29 -12.82
CA GLU A 118 20.35 -5.01 -12.95
C GLU A 118 19.00 -5.03 -12.23
N ALA A 119 18.19 -6.07 -12.42
CA ALA A 119 16.91 -6.22 -11.73
C ALA A 119 17.08 -6.38 -10.22
N VAL A 120 18.10 -7.12 -9.77
CA VAL A 120 18.42 -7.24 -8.34
C VAL A 120 18.77 -5.88 -7.76
N THR A 121 19.71 -5.15 -8.37
CA THR A 121 20.11 -3.81 -7.91
C THR A 121 18.92 -2.84 -7.86
N TYR A 122 18.06 -2.90 -8.88
CA TYR A 122 16.85 -2.07 -8.98
C TYR A 122 15.88 -2.36 -7.83
N LEU A 123 15.55 -3.63 -7.59
CA LEU A 123 14.63 -4.04 -6.52
C LEU A 123 15.23 -3.87 -5.12
N GLU A 124 16.54 -4.04 -4.95
CA GLU A 124 17.24 -3.77 -3.69
C GLU A 124 17.18 -2.29 -3.33
N THR A 125 17.37 -1.40 -4.31
CA THR A 125 17.22 0.04 -4.10
C THR A 125 15.80 0.39 -3.65
N ILE A 126 14.79 -0.16 -4.30
CA ILE A 126 13.38 0.02 -3.91
C ILE A 126 13.13 -0.48 -2.50
N ALA A 127 13.59 -1.69 -2.18
CA ALA A 127 13.42 -2.28 -0.84
C ALA A 127 14.10 -1.44 0.24
N GLN A 128 15.30 -0.91 -0.03
CA GLN A 128 16.00 -0.01 0.88
C GLN A 128 15.21 1.29 1.08
N THR A 129 14.74 1.94 0.01
CA THR A 129 13.95 3.17 0.11
C THR A 129 12.65 2.95 0.90
N ILE A 130 11.96 1.83 0.72
CA ILE A 130 10.76 1.48 1.50
C ILE A 130 11.10 1.39 2.99
N HIS A 131 12.19 0.71 3.36
CA HIS A 131 12.61 0.58 4.77
C HIS A 131 13.10 1.89 5.40
N GLU A 132 13.61 2.83 4.59
CA GLU A 132 14.09 4.13 5.05
C GLU A 132 12.99 5.21 5.06
N SER A 133 11.77 4.89 4.61
CA SER A 133 10.65 5.85 4.53
C SER A 133 9.93 5.99 5.86
N ASP A 134 10.19 7.06 6.60
CA ASP A 134 9.62 7.35 7.92
C ASP A 134 8.08 7.43 7.96
N GLY A 135 7.45 7.80 6.84
CA GLY A 135 6.00 7.95 6.73
C GLY A 135 5.23 6.66 6.44
N LEU A 136 5.94 5.56 6.14
CA LEU A 136 5.33 4.23 6.04
C LEU A 136 5.26 3.61 7.44
N LYS A 137 4.09 3.06 7.81
CA LYS A 137 3.93 2.38 9.10
C LYS A 137 4.60 1.01 9.09
N GLU A 138 5.19 0.62 10.22
CA GLU A 138 5.61 -0.75 10.44
C GLU A 138 4.41 -1.64 10.78
N GLY A 139 3.96 -2.45 9.81
CA GLY A 139 2.91 -3.43 10.02
C GLY A 139 3.18 -4.71 9.26
N TYR A 140 3.42 -5.82 9.96
CA TYR A 140 3.38 -7.16 9.38
C TYR A 140 1.99 -7.75 9.65
N ILE A 141 1.21 -8.00 8.60
CA ILE A 141 -0.11 -8.68 8.61
C ILE A 141 -0.92 -8.42 9.90
N GLY A 142 -1.66 -7.30 9.92
CA GLY A 142 -2.39 -6.80 11.10
C GLY A 142 -1.59 -5.78 11.91
N ARG A 143 -2.27 -4.77 12.46
CA ARG A 143 -1.68 -3.80 13.38
C ARG A 143 -1.66 -4.42 14.77
N VAL A 144 -0.51 -4.94 15.18
CA VAL A 144 -0.30 -5.37 16.57
C VAL A 144 -0.04 -4.10 17.38
N THR A 145 -1.07 -3.62 18.07
CA THR A 145 -0.89 -2.68 19.17
C THR A 145 -0.21 -3.42 20.32
N PHE A 146 1.00 -2.99 20.71
CA PHE A 146 1.67 -3.46 21.93
C PHE A 146 1.14 -2.72 23.16
#